data_AF-A0A6A5VJ47-F1
#
_entry.id   AF-A0A6A5VJ47-F1
#
_cell.length_a   1.000
_cell.length_b   1.000
_cell.length_c   1.000
_cell.angle_alpha   90.00
_cell.angle_beta   90.00
_cell.angle_gamma   90.00
#
_symmetry.space_group_name_H-M   'P 1'
#
loop_
_entity.id
_entity.type
_entity.pdbx_description
1 polymer ?
#
loop_
_entity_poly.entity_id
_entity_poly.type
_entity_poly.pdbx_seq_one_letter_code
_entity_poly.pdbx_strand_id
1 'polypeptide(L)'
;MFLHPLLAALLAPPAHALLRFSCSQPVVERLDPLVNPGLSQSPHRVPQKGNVNFEQSNGGMTVYYIPKDVNGATPGAVTAFKKGFRMLVGNPTYRSEADAKWFRQLTYTCLQNMNTRSGETLDFPKKPCPAGIMVNVRFPTCWDGVNLDSPDHQSHVSYPASGTFENDGLCPSTHPVKLPQLFYEVIFATEKFNDKSLWPDNGSQPFVWSFGDKTGYGNHGDYIFGWKGDALQKAMDTNCNINCPQLKTQSIAAANKCVQQQKVKEDVDGWLTELPGGHAC
;
A
#
# COMPACT_ATOMS: atom_id res chain seq x y z
N MET A 1 -30.77 50.50 14.91
CA MET A 1 -30.18 50.29 16.25
C MET A 1 -29.99 48.79 16.40
N PHE A 2 -28.77 48.32 16.69
CA PHE A 2 -28.40 46.88 16.79
C PHE A 2 -28.55 46.07 15.47
N LEU A 3 -27.81 44.97 15.23
CA LEU A 3 -26.55 44.47 15.83
C LEU A 3 -25.78 43.68 14.75
N HIS A 4 -24.46 43.82 14.67
CA HIS A 4 -23.63 42.94 13.84
C HIS A 4 -23.38 41.61 14.59
N PRO A 5 -23.66 40.44 14.00
CA PRO A 5 -23.04 39.20 14.44
C PRO A 5 -21.61 39.13 13.91
N LEU A 6 -20.60 39.13 14.81
CA LEU A 6 -19.25 38.73 14.41
C LEU A 6 -19.30 37.25 14.03
N LEU A 7 -19.00 36.93 12.76
CA LEU A 7 -18.76 35.55 12.37
C LEU A 7 -17.38 35.14 12.89
N ALA A 8 -17.36 34.47 14.04
CA ALA A 8 -16.13 33.98 14.64
C ALA A 8 -15.48 32.95 13.71
N ALA A 9 -14.36 33.33 13.08
CA ALA A 9 -13.56 32.41 12.29
C ALA A 9 -12.96 31.34 13.22
N LEU A 10 -13.45 30.10 13.13
CA LEU A 10 -12.75 28.98 13.75
C LEU A 10 -11.40 28.83 13.05
N LEU A 11 -10.35 29.22 13.76
CA LEU A 11 -8.97 28.82 13.46
C LEU A 11 -8.88 27.30 13.68
N ALA A 12 -9.23 26.54 12.66
CA ALA A 12 -8.90 25.11 12.61
C ALA A 12 -7.37 24.98 12.72
N PRO A 13 -6.83 24.27 13.72
CA PRO A 13 -5.39 24.10 13.83
C PRO A 13 -4.90 23.33 12.59
N PRO A 14 -3.79 23.74 11.96
CA PRO A 14 -3.21 23.00 10.85
C PRO A 14 -2.84 21.59 11.31
N ALA A 15 -3.52 20.59 10.76
CA ALA A 15 -3.26 19.18 11.05
C ALA A 15 -1.92 18.77 10.43
N HIS A 16 -0.86 18.76 11.25
CA HIS A 16 0.49 18.39 10.84
C HIS A 16 0.67 16.86 10.74
N ALA A 17 -0.06 16.24 9.81
CA ALA A 17 0.14 14.85 9.43
C ALA A 17 1.15 14.77 8.27
N LEU A 18 2.44 14.94 8.59
CA LEU A 18 3.57 14.75 7.69
C LEU A 18 4.72 14.14 8.49
N LEU A 19 5.18 12.93 8.13
CA LEU A 19 6.28 12.27 8.82
C LEU A 19 7.17 11.51 7.84
N ARG A 20 8.45 11.43 8.21
CA ARG A 20 9.62 11.05 7.40
C ARG A 20 10.71 10.48 8.33
N PHE A 21 11.82 9.99 7.79
CA PHE A 21 12.45 8.72 8.17
C PHE A 21 14.02 8.66 8.32
N SER A 22 14.70 7.58 7.84
CA SER A 22 16.15 7.43 7.47
C SER A 22 16.86 6.11 7.88
N CYS A 23 18.04 5.81 7.28
CA CYS A 23 18.96 4.63 7.32
C CYS A 23 19.01 3.78 6.00
N SER A 24 20.08 3.38 5.27
CA SER A 24 21.57 3.50 5.31
C SER A 24 22.28 3.59 3.91
N GLN A 25 23.08 2.57 3.50
CA GLN A 25 23.50 2.27 2.10
C GLN A 25 22.58 1.31 1.26
N PRO A 26 21.29 1.10 1.56
CA PRO A 26 20.41 0.30 0.72
C PRO A 26 19.84 1.14 -0.42
N VAL A 27 19.16 0.48 -1.35
CA VAL A 27 18.15 1.12 -2.19
C VAL A 27 16.89 1.36 -1.35
N VAL A 28 16.34 2.56 -1.46
CA VAL A 28 15.28 3.07 -0.58
C VAL A 28 13.96 3.11 -1.32
N GLU A 29 12.89 2.63 -0.68
CA GLU A 29 11.54 2.84 -1.20
C GLU A 29 10.92 4.17 -0.72
N ARG A 30 10.24 4.88 -1.63
CA ARG A 30 9.68 6.22 -1.40
C ARG A 30 8.19 6.28 -1.77
N LEU A 31 7.34 6.41 -0.75
CA LEU A 31 5.95 6.86 -0.89
C LEU A 31 5.75 8.32 -0.43
N ASP A 32 6.80 8.99 0.07
CA ASP A 32 6.77 10.35 0.62
C ASP A 32 8.07 11.15 0.31
N PRO A 33 8.05 12.51 0.27
CA PRO A 33 9.23 13.41 0.28
C PRO A 33 10.16 13.32 1.52
N LEU A 34 11.14 14.17 1.89
CA LEU A 34 11.56 15.56 1.60
C LEU A 34 13.11 15.69 1.52
N VAL A 35 13.62 16.90 1.21
CA VAL A 35 15.06 17.29 1.19
C VAL A 35 15.63 17.58 2.59
N ASN A 36 16.92 17.27 2.77
CA ASN A 36 17.88 18.04 3.58
C ASN A 36 19.29 17.96 2.93
N PRO A 37 20.13 19.02 2.96
CA PRO A 37 21.47 18.98 2.36
C PRO A 37 22.63 19.02 3.39
N GLY A 38 23.64 18.15 3.26
CA GLY A 38 24.94 18.40 3.94
C GLY A 38 26.00 17.30 4.01
N LEU A 39 25.71 16.03 3.71
CA LEU A 39 26.62 14.89 3.97
C LEU A 39 27.01 14.09 2.71
N SER A 40 28.03 13.24 2.81
CA SER A 40 28.87 12.84 1.65
C SER A 40 28.54 11.49 0.99
N GLN A 41 27.50 10.77 1.40
CA GLN A 41 27.09 9.49 0.81
C GLN A 41 25.57 9.38 0.72
N SER A 42 25.06 8.48 -0.13
CA SER A 42 23.66 8.54 -0.56
C SER A 42 23.04 7.20 -0.97
N PRO A 43 21.71 7.06 -0.84
CA PRO A 43 20.92 6.01 -1.46
C PRO A 43 20.31 6.43 -2.80
N HIS A 44 19.83 5.45 -3.56
CA HIS A 44 18.93 5.64 -4.70
C HIS A 44 17.49 5.23 -4.34
N ARG A 45 16.50 5.84 -5.01
CA ARG A 45 15.10 5.39 -4.98
C ARG A 45 14.93 4.13 -5.83
N VAL A 46 14.25 3.09 -5.33
CA VAL A 46 13.78 2.00 -6.21
C VAL A 46 12.56 2.51 -7.00
N PRO A 47 12.56 2.50 -8.35
CA PRO A 47 11.38 2.86 -9.10
C PRO A 47 10.35 1.72 -9.09
N GLN A 48 9.08 2.09 -8.95
CA GLN A 48 7.95 1.18 -9.22
C GLN A 48 7.81 0.93 -10.72
N LYS A 49 7.32 -0.24 -11.11
CA LYS A 49 7.03 -0.60 -12.51
C LYS A 49 5.67 -1.27 -12.65
N GLY A 50 5.16 -1.28 -13.88
CA GLY A 50 3.91 -1.97 -14.23
C GLY A 50 3.95 -3.47 -13.93
N ASN A 51 2.78 -3.99 -13.53
CA ASN A 51 2.51 -5.41 -13.35
C ASN A 51 2.20 -6.09 -14.71
N VAL A 52 1.96 -7.40 -14.69
CA VAL A 52 1.52 -8.17 -15.87
C VAL A 52 0.19 -7.60 -16.40
N ASN A 53 0.10 -7.37 -17.71
CA ASN A 53 -0.96 -6.61 -18.42
C ASN A 53 -1.00 -5.10 -18.13
N PHE A 54 -0.07 -4.58 -17.31
CA PHE A 54 0.06 -3.18 -16.93
C PHE A 54 1.46 -2.62 -17.24
N GLU A 55 2.25 -3.28 -18.09
CA GLU A 55 3.66 -3.00 -18.37
C GLU A 55 3.91 -1.58 -18.93
N GLN A 56 2.89 -0.97 -19.56
CA GLN A 56 2.93 0.40 -20.05
C GLN A 56 2.70 1.47 -18.96
N SER A 57 2.48 1.09 -17.70
CA SER A 57 2.15 2.02 -16.62
C SER A 57 3.40 2.74 -16.12
N ASN A 58 3.29 4.05 -15.89
CA ASN A 58 4.38 4.89 -15.38
C ASN A 58 4.61 4.68 -13.87
N GLY A 59 4.96 3.46 -13.48
CA GLY A 59 5.02 3.01 -12.09
C GLY A 59 3.64 2.82 -11.47
N GLY A 60 3.55 2.99 -10.15
CA GLY A 60 2.30 2.87 -9.40
C GLY A 60 2.02 1.47 -8.86
N MET A 61 0.75 1.24 -8.54
CA MET A 61 0.25 0.13 -7.73
C MET A 61 -0.94 -0.53 -8.41
N THR A 62 -0.95 -1.87 -8.50
CA THR A 62 -2.13 -2.60 -8.98
C THR A 62 -3.10 -2.77 -7.83
N VAL A 63 -4.31 -2.23 -7.96
CA VAL A 63 -5.34 -2.29 -6.90
C VAL A 63 -6.46 -3.22 -7.34
N TYR A 64 -6.63 -4.31 -6.59
CA TYR A 64 -7.68 -5.28 -6.77
C TYR A 64 -8.82 -5.03 -5.78
N TYR A 65 -10.04 -5.08 -6.27
CA TYR A 65 -11.27 -5.17 -5.47
C TYR A 65 -11.91 -6.51 -5.84
N ILE A 66 -11.69 -7.54 -5.02
CA ILE A 66 -12.12 -8.90 -5.35
C ILE A 66 -13.45 -9.19 -4.62
N PRO A 67 -14.52 -9.57 -5.32
CA PRO A 67 -15.75 -10.03 -4.70
C PRO A 67 -15.54 -11.39 -4.01
N LYS A 68 -16.35 -11.69 -3.00
CA LYS A 68 -16.26 -12.93 -2.18
C LYS A 68 -16.15 -14.21 -3.02
N ASP A 69 -16.93 -14.30 -4.09
CA ASP A 69 -17.19 -15.54 -4.80
C ASP A 69 -16.38 -15.61 -6.10
N VAL A 70 -15.21 -16.23 -6.01
CA VAL A 70 -14.34 -16.50 -7.18
C VAL A 70 -14.94 -17.50 -8.17
N ASN A 71 -16.08 -18.14 -7.84
CA ASN A 71 -16.75 -19.15 -8.67
C ASN A 71 -18.10 -18.68 -9.24
N GLY A 72 -18.65 -17.54 -8.79
CA GLY A 72 -20.01 -17.12 -9.14
C GLY A 72 -20.37 -15.70 -8.73
N ALA A 73 -21.50 -15.19 -9.22
CA ALA A 73 -22.05 -13.91 -8.78
C ALA A 73 -23.16 -14.18 -7.74
N THR A 74 -22.89 -13.83 -6.48
CA THR A 74 -23.91 -13.78 -5.43
C THR A 74 -24.13 -12.31 -5.02
N PRO A 75 -25.16 -11.63 -5.56
CA PRO A 75 -25.45 -10.24 -5.22
C PRO A 75 -25.62 -10.03 -3.71
N GLY A 76 -25.05 -8.95 -3.16
CA GLY A 76 -25.09 -8.65 -1.73
C GLY A 76 -24.20 -9.53 -0.85
N ALA A 77 -23.42 -10.47 -1.40
CA ALA A 77 -22.52 -11.33 -0.61
C ALA A 77 -21.35 -10.57 0.06
N VAL A 78 -21.09 -9.34 -0.38
CA VAL A 78 -20.23 -8.36 0.30
C VAL A 78 -20.89 -6.99 0.31
N THR A 79 -20.66 -6.22 1.36
CA THR A 79 -20.96 -4.78 1.39
C THR A 79 -19.71 -4.03 0.93
N ALA A 80 -19.82 -3.31 -0.19
CA ALA A 80 -18.76 -2.43 -0.66
C ALA A 80 -18.48 -1.30 0.34
N PHE A 81 -17.23 -0.83 0.34
CA PHE A 81 -16.80 0.37 1.06
C PHE A 81 -17.69 1.57 0.71
N LYS A 82 -17.85 2.51 1.65
CA LYS A 82 -18.79 3.64 1.55
C LYS A 82 -18.05 4.99 1.56
N LYS A 83 -18.72 6.09 1.17
CA LYS A 83 -18.12 7.43 1.25
C LYS A 83 -17.73 7.76 2.69
N GLY A 84 -16.46 8.07 2.90
CA GLY A 84 -15.88 8.32 4.23
C GLY A 84 -15.19 7.10 4.83
N PHE A 85 -15.27 5.92 4.20
CA PHE A 85 -14.57 4.73 4.67
C PHE A 85 -13.06 4.89 4.55
N ARG A 86 -12.33 4.57 5.62
CA ARG A 86 -10.86 4.54 5.67
C ARG A 86 -10.38 3.29 6.38
N MET A 87 -9.19 2.81 6.05
CA MET A 87 -8.63 1.63 6.70
C MET A 87 -7.10 1.62 6.53
N LEU A 88 -6.38 1.45 7.63
CA LEU A 88 -4.95 1.19 7.68
C LEU A 88 -4.73 -0.31 7.90
N VAL A 89 -3.62 -0.84 7.39
CA VAL A 89 -3.11 -2.17 7.73
C VAL A 89 -1.59 -2.09 7.84
N GLY A 90 -0.98 -2.82 8.78
CA GLY A 90 0.47 -2.74 9.05
C GLY A 90 0.87 -1.62 10.00
N ASN A 91 2.17 -1.50 10.28
CA ASN A 91 2.69 -0.45 11.16
C ASN A 91 4.17 -0.11 10.86
N PRO A 92 4.50 1.13 10.44
CA PRO A 92 5.88 1.53 10.10
C PRO A 92 6.88 1.50 11.27
N THR A 93 6.46 1.23 12.51
CA THR A 93 7.39 1.04 13.65
C THR A 93 7.79 -0.42 13.90
N TYR A 94 7.15 -1.40 13.25
CA TYR A 94 7.41 -2.83 13.51
C TYR A 94 8.74 -3.29 12.92
N ARG A 95 9.51 -4.07 13.69
CA ARG A 95 10.85 -4.56 13.31
C ARG A 95 11.03 -6.06 13.59
N SER A 96 9.96 -6.79 13.89
CA SER A 96 10.01 -8.23 14.14
C SER A 96 8.83 -8.99 13.51
N GLU A 97 9.07 -10.27 13.21
CA GLU A 97 8.04 -11.21 12.75
C GLU A 97 6.90 -11.36 13.78
N ALA A 98 7.20 -11.24 15.07
CA ALA A 98 6.24 -11.40 16.14
C ALA A 98 5.12 -10.34 16.10
N ASP A 99 5.48 -9.11 15.71
CA ASP A 99 4.55 -7.99 15.53
C ASP A 99 3.85 -8.07 14.17
N ALA A 100 4.64 -8.27 13.10
CA ALA A 100 4.14 -8.24 11.72
C ALA A 100 3.14 -9.34 11.38
N LYS A 101 3.34 -10.57 11.89
CA LYS A 101 2.50 -11.75 11.57
C LYS A 101 1.03 -11.64 12.01
N TRP A 102 0.69 -10.63 12.83
CA TRP A 102 -0.70 -10.29 13.13
C TRP A 102 -1.46 -9.89 11.85
N PHE A 103 -0.79 -9.13 10.97
CA PHE A 103 -1.31 -8.78 9.66
C PHE A 103 -1.01 -9.93 8.68
N ARG A 104 -1.97 -10.83 8.53
CA ARG A 104 -1.79 -12.17 7.92
C ARG A 104 -1.18 -12.18 6.51
N GLN A 105 -1.26 -11.07 5.77
CA GLN A 105 -0.88 -10.97 4.36
C GLN A 105 -0.28 -9.57 4.04
N LEU A 106 0.78 -9.22 4.77
CA LEU A 106 1.75 -8.18 4.38
C LEU A 106 3.06 -8.86 3.98
N THR A 107 3.26 -9.08 2.68
CA THR A 107 4.24 -10.07 2.19
C THR A 107 5.05 -9.59 0.99
N TYR A 108 6.27 -10.12 0.86
CA TYR A 108 7.17 -9.91 -0.26
C TYR A 108 7.26 -11.16 -1.12
N THR A 109 7.26 -11.00 -2.45
CA THR A 109 7.58 -12.08 -3.39
C THR A 109 8.80 -11.67 -4.22
N CYS A 110 9.85 -12.48 -4.16
CA CYS A 110 11.07 -12.26 -4.93
C CYS A 110 10.92 -12.79 -6.37
N LEU A 111 10.53 -11.93 -7.31
CA LEU A 111 10.14 -12.34 -8.65
C LEU A 111 11.34 -12.93 -9.42
N GLN A 112 11.23 -14.21 -9.80
CA GLN A 112 12.18 -14.85 -10.72
C GLN A 112 11.82 -14.55 -12.19
N ASN A 113 10.55 -14.25 -12.42
CA ASN A 113 9.96 -13.67 -13.62
C ASN A 113 8.65 -12.96 -13.22
N MET A 114 8.05 -12.15 -14.10
CA MET A 114 6.84 -11.36 -13.78
C MET A 114 5.61 -12.20 -13.40
N ASN A 115 5.58 -13.50 -13.70
CA ASN A 115 4.50 -14.44 -13.35
C ASN A 115 4.74 -15.20 -12.02
N THR A 116 5.81 -14.88 -11.28
CA THR A 116 6.06 -15.50 -9.96
C THR A 116 4.99 -15.05 -8.97
N ARG A 117 4.26 -15.99 -8.35
CA ARG A 117 3.19 -15.73 -7.36
C ARG A 117 3.22 -16.73 -6.19
N SER A 118 4.42 -17.16 -5.78
CA SER A 118 4.63 -18.08 -4.68
C SER A 118 6.00 -17.86 -4.02
N GLY A 119 6.17 -18.37 -2.80
CA GLY A 119 7.37 -18.11 -1.98
C GLY A 119 7.34 -16.74 -1.31
N GLU A 120 6.19 -16.38 -0.74
CA GLU A 120 5.99 -15.16 0.04
C GLU A 120 6.82 -15.18 1.34
N THR A 121 7.40 -14.04 1.71
CA THR A 121 8.09 -13.80 2.99
C THR A 121 7.47 -12.61 3.73
N LEU A 122 7.58 -12.59 5.07
CA LEU A 122 7.16 -11.44 5.91
C LEU A 122 8.26 -10.36 6.00
N ASP A 123 9.49 -10.69 5.58
CA ASP A 123 10.65 -9.82 5.55
C ASP A 123 11.26 -9.68 4.14
N PHE A 124 12.17 -8.71 3.97
CA PHE A 124 12.78 -8.41 2.68
C PHE A 124 13.53 -9.63 2.10
N PRO A 125 13.39 -9.90 0.79
CA PRO A 125 14.11 -10.95 0.09
C PRO A 125 15.64 -10.95 0.29
N LYS A 126 16.14 -12.00 0.95
CA LYS A 126 17.59 -12.20 1.25
C LYS A 126 18.42 -12.67 0.05
N LYS A 127 17.96 -12.41 -1.17
CA LYS A 127 18.61 -12.79 -2.44
C LYS A 127 18.20 -11.83 -3.57
N PRO A 128 19.03 -11.67 -4.62
CA PRO A 128 18.64 -11.03 -5.88
C PRO A 128 17.31 -11.56 -6.43
N CYS A 129 16.51 -10.66 -7.00
CA CYS A 129 15.20 -10.95 -7.56
C CYS A 129 15.20 -10.57 -9.06
N PRO A 130 15.40 -11.54 -9.97
CA PRO A 130 15.61 -11.32 -11.40
C PRO A 130 14.60 -10.42 -12.12
N ALA A 131 13.36 -10.33 -11.63
CA ALA A 131 12.30 -9.49 -12.19
C ALA A 131 11.67 -8.52 -11.18
N GLY A 132 12.38 -8.17 -10.11
CA GLY A 132 11.91 -7.21 -9.10
C GLY A 132 11.43 -7.83 -7.78
N ILE A 133 11.18 -6.97 -6.79
CA ILE A 133 10.49 -7.34 -5.55
C ILE A 133 9.03 -6.91 -5.66
N MET A 134 8.11 -7.83 -5.37
CA MET A 134 6.68 -7.56 -5.34
C MET A 134 6.21 -7.46 -3.89
N VAL A 135 5.67 -6.31 -3.50
CA VAL A 135 5.07 -6.06 -2.18
C VAL A 135 3.56 -6.25 -2.29
N ASN A 136 3.01 -7.03 -1.38
CA ASN A 136 1.61 -7.38 -1.29
C ASN A 136 1.04 -6.79 0.00
N VAL A 137 -0.06 -6.04 -0.13
CA VAL A 137 -0.80 -5.50 1.02
C VAL A 137 -2.26 -5.92 0.90
N ARG A 138 -2.67 -6.90 1.71
CA ARG A 138 -4.06 -7.39 1.74
C ARG A 138 -4.75 -6.98 3.03
N PHE A 139 -5.83 -6.24 2.86
CA PHE A 139 -6.56 -5.63 3.95
C PHE A 139 -7.51 -6.61 4.66
N PRO A 140 -7.92 -6.29 5.90
CA PRO A 140 -9.11 -6.84 6.55
C PRO A 140 -10.33 -6.96 5.63
N THR A 141 -11.12 -8.02 5.80
CA THR A 141 -12.30 -8.34 4.97
C THR A 141 -13.61 -8.46 5.77
N CYS A 142 -13.57 -8.08 7.04
CA CYS A 142 -14.72 -8.07 7.95
C CYS A 142 -14.86 -6.68 8.58
N TRP A 143 -16.09 -6.18 8.69
CA TRP A 143 -16.42 -4.84 9.17
C TRP A 143 -17.48 -4.88 10.28
N ASP A 144 -17.38 -3.98 11.27
CA ASP A 144 -18.33 -3.86 12.39
C ASP A 144 -19.77 -3.50 11.96
N GLY A 145 -19.95 -3.00 10.74
CA GLY A 145 -21.25 -2.62 10.19
C GLY A 145 -21.72 -1.21 10.55
N VAL A 146 -20.93 -0.48 11.36
CA VAL A 146 -21.31 0.79 12.00
C VAL A 146 -20.31 1.90 11.65
N ASN A 147 -19.03 1.72 11.97
CA ASN A 147 -18.03 2.78 11.91
C ASN A 147 -17.32 2.79 10.55
N LEU A 148 -17.39 3.90 9.82
CA LEU A 148 -16.67 4.04 8.55
C LEU A 148 -15.17 4.32 8.74
N ASP A 149 -14.79 4.77 9.93
CA ASP A 149 -13.43 5.08 10.31
C ASP A 149 -13.31 4.93 11.83
N SER A 150 -12.10 4.68 12.33
CA SER A 150 -11.79 4.59 13.76
C SER A 150 -10.55 5.44 14.08
N PRO A 151 -10.32 5.84 15.36
CA PRO A 151 -9.20 6.74 15.71
C PRO A 151 -7.80 6.19 15.39
N ASP A 152 -7.69 4.87 15.21
CA ASP A 152 -6.49 4.11 14.83
C ASP A 152 -6.51 3.62 13.37
N HIS A 153 -7.57 3.98 12.62
CA HIS A 153 -7.91 3.50 11.28
C HIS A 153 -7.99 1.96 11.12
N GLN A 154 -8.07 1.21 12.21
CA GLN A 154 -7.96 -0.27 12.23
C GLN A 154 -9.08 -0.96 13.03
N SER A 155 -9.40 -0.50 14.24
CA SER A 155 -10.27 -1.22 15.19
C SER A 155 -11.73 -1.44 14.77
N HIS A 156 -12.19 -0.82 13.67
CA HIS A 156 -13.52 -1.05 13.07
C HIS A 156 -13.54 -2.16 12.00
N VAL A 157 -12.39 -2.76 11.68
CA VAL A 157 -12.25 -3.87 10.72
C VAL A 157 -11.45 -5.04 11.31
N SER A 158 -11.63 -6.22 10.73
CA SER A 158 -10.91 -7.43 11.14
C SER A 158 -10.62 -8.38 9.98
N TYR A 159 -9.61 -9.23 10.15
CA TYR A 159 -9.46 -10.43 9.32
C TYR A 159 -10.48 -11.49 9.77
N PRO A 160 -10.81 -12.50 8.93
CA PRO A 160 -11.67 -13.60 9.33
C PRO A 160 -11.17 -14.30 10.60
N ALA A 161 -12.08 -14.59 11.54
CA ALA A 161 -11.77 -15.29 12.79
C ALA A 161 -11.20 -16.69 12.51
N SER A 162 -11.68 -17.36 11.47
CA SER A 162 -11.15 -18.61 10.94
C SER A 162 -11.02 -18.57 9.42
N GLY A 163 -10.07 -19.32 8.88
CA GLY A 163 -9.79 -19.37 7.44
C GLY A 163 -9.18 -18.07 6.88
N THR A 164 -9.33 -17.91 5.57
CA THR A 164 -8.88 -16.74 4.79
C THR A 164 -9.99 -16.32 3.82
N PHE A 165 -9.83 -15.18 3.13
CA PHE A 165 -10.83 -14.71 2.16
C PHE A 165 -11.10 -15.74 1.05
N GLU A 166 -10.04 -16.36 0.52
CA GLU A 166 -10.10 -17.36 -0.56
C GLU A 166 -10.84 -18.65 -0.16
N ASN A 167 -10.98 -18.90 1.14
CA ASN A 167 -11.62 -20.10 1.71
C ASN A 167 -12.95 -19.76 2.41
N ASP A 168 -13.60 -18.65 2.02
CA ASP A 168 -14.82 -18.08 2.61
C ASP A 168 -14.78 -17.92 4.15
N GLY A 169 -13.63 -17.51 4.69
CA GLY A 169 -13.37 -17.38 6.11
C GLY A 169 -14.48 -16.65 6.88
N LEU A 170 -14.81 -17.14 8.08
CA LEU A 170 -15.90 -16.59 8.88
C LEU A 170 -15.43 -15.32 9.59
N CYS A 171 -16.20 -14.24 9.46
CA CYS A 171 -15.96 -13.03 10.22
C CYS A 171 -16.31 -13.22 11.70
N PRO A 172 -15.60 -12.56 12.64
CA PRO A 172 -15.96 -12.60 14.04
C PRO A 172 -17.31 -11.90 14.25
N SER A 173 -18.02 -12.25 15.33
CA SER A 173 -19.31 -11.64 15.69
C SER A 173 -19.23 -10.13 15.98
N THR A 174 -18.03 -9.61 16.26
CA THR A 174 -17.75 -8.17 16.40
C THR A 174 -17.63 -7.44 15.06
N HIS A 175 -17.39 -8.16 13.96
CA HIS A 175 -17.22 -7.60 12.61
C HIS A 175 -18.07 -8.37 11.57
N PRO A 176 -19.40 -8.47 11.74
CA PRO A 176 -20.22 -9.44 11.03
C PRO A 176 -20.37 -9.16 9.52
N VAL A 177 -20.04 -7.96 9.03
CA VAL A 177 -20.27 -7.58 7.63
C VAL A 177 -19.06 -7.95 6.77
N LYS A 178 -19.26 -8.84 5.79
CA LYS A 178 -18.21 -9.17 4.80
C LYS A 178 -17.97 -8.02 3.83
N LEU A 179 -16.71 -7.66 3.65
CA LEU A 179 -16.19 -6.68 2.69
C LEU A 179 -15.62 -7.40 1.45
N PRO A 180 -15.43 -6.70 0.32
CA PRO A 180 -14.53 -7.15 -0.74
C PRO A 180 -13.10 -7.32 -0.21
N GLN A 181 -12.33 -8.23 -0.79
CA GLN A 181 -10.88 -8.20 -0.59
C GLN A 181 -10.29 -7.02 -1.36
N LEU A 182 -9.92 -5.98 -0.63
CA LEU A 182 -8.98 -4.98 -1.12
C LEU A 182 -7.57 -5.56 -1.04
N PHE A 183 -6.84 -5.53 -2.16
CA PHE A 183 -5.48 -6.04 -2.27
C PHE A 183 -4.66 -5.09 -3.16
N TYR A 184 -3.49 -4.68 -2.68
CA TYR A 184 -2.50 -3.94 -3.44
C TYR A 184 -1.32 -4.86 -3.81
N GLU A 185 -0.94 -4.87 -5.08
CA GLU A 185 0.29 -5.50 -5.57
C GLU A 185 1.16 -4.41 -6.23
N VAL A 186 2.33 -4.15 -5.63
CA VAL A 186 3.29 -3.13 -6.07
C VAL A 186 4.60 -3.81 -6.45
N ILE A 187 5.17 -3.51 -7.62
CA ILE A 187 6.42 -4.15 -8.07
C ILE A 187 7.53 -3.11 -8.21
N PHE A 188 8.63 -3.39 -7.52
CA PHE A 188 9.81 -2.57 -7.46
C PHE A 188 10.86 -3.12 -8.41
N ALA A 189 11.37 -2.25 -9.28
CA ALA A 189 12.34 -2.59 -10.31
C ALA A 189 13.76 -2.72 -9.71
N THR A 190 13.97 -3.77 -8.93
CA THR A 190 15.23 -4.04 -8.23
C THR A 190 16.29 -4.65 -9.14
N GLU A 191 16.04 -4.83 -10.45
CA GLU A 191 16.92 -5.61 -11.33
C GLU A 191 18.33 -5.03 -11.45
N LYS A 192 18.47 -3.70 -11.35
CA LYS A 192 19.75 -2.99 -11.34
C LYS A 192 20.63 -3.33 -10.13
N PHE A 193 20.06 -3.94 -9.09
CA PHE A 193 20.71 -4.28 -7.82
C PHE A 193 20.81 -5.80 -7.63
N ASN A 194 20.65 -6.58 -8.70
CA ASN A 194 20.85 -8.03 -8.67
C ASN A 194 22.33 -8.45 -8.69
N ASP A 195 23.25 -7.54 -9.04
CA ASP A 195 24.68 -7.74 -8.87
C ASP A 195 25.03 -7.70 -7.38
N LYS A 196 25.59 -8.79 -6.86
CA LYS A 196 25.98 -8.91 -5.45
C LYS A 196 27.20 -8.07 -5.06
N SER A 197 27.95 -7.52 -6.00
CA SER A 197 28.99 -6.50 -5.70
C SER A 197 28.41 -5.16 -5.25
N LEU A 198 27.10 -4.95 -5.44
CA LEU A 198 26.33 -3.80 -4.93
C LEU A 198 25.68 -4.08 -3.56
N TRP A 199 25.90 -5.26 -2.98
CA TRP A 199 25.37 -5.66 -1.68
C TRP A 199 26.45 -5.46 -0.59
N PRO A 200 26.07 -5.15 0.67
CA PRO A 200 27.04 -5.06 1.77
C PRO A 200 27.92 -6.32 1.93
N ASP A 201 29.19 -6.14 2.29
CA ASP A 201 30.21 -7.21 2.39
C ASP A 201 29.79 -8.39 3.29
N ASN A 202 28.90 -8.15 4.27
CA ASN A 202 28.36 -9.18 5.15
C ASN A 202 27.27 -10.06 4.48
N GLY A 203 26.97 -9.84 3.20
CA GLY A 203 25.98 -10.59 2.42
C GLY A 203 24.51 -10.27 2.74
N SER A 204 24.24 -9.25 3.56
CA SER A 204 22.88 -8.83 3.89
C SER A 204 22.15 -8.16 2.72
N GLN A 205 20.82 -8.12 2.79
CA GLN A 205 19.97 -7.59 1.72
C GLN A 205 20.04 -6.05 1.67
N PRO A 206 20.11 -5.41 0.48
CA PRO A 206 20.39 -3.99 0.32
C PRO A 206 19.13 -3.15 0.13
N PHE A 207 18.00 -3.48 0.76
CA PHE A 207 16.76 -2.71 0.69
C PHE A 207 16.33 -2.20 2.06
N VAL A 208 15.74 -1.02 2.07
CA VAL A 208 15.08 -0.45 3.25
C VAL A 208 13.77 0.18 2.82
N TRP A 209 12.80 0.09 3.72
CA TRP A 209 11.69 1.02 3.67
C TRP A 209 12.15 2.43 3.94
N SER A 210 11.45 3.37 3.32
CA SER A 210 11.11 4.69 3.86
C SER A 210 11.52 4.85 5.34
N PHE A 211 10.66 4.47 6.29
CA PHE A 211 10.76 4.57 7.77
C PHE A 211 11.96 3.86 8.46
N GLY A 212 13.09 3.67 7.78
CA GLY A 212 14.34 3.16 8.34
C GLY A 212 14.33 1.68 8.65
N ASP A 213 13.30 0.95 8.19
CA ASP A 213 13.17 -0.47 8.41
C ASP A 213 14.00 -1.27 7.42
N LYS A 214 15.13 -1.81 7.88
CA LYS A 214 16.03 -2.71 7.14
C LYS A 214 15.55 -4.18 7.17
N THR A 215 14.40 -4.47 7.80
CA THR A 215 13.85 -5.82 7.96
C THR A 215 12.74 -6.11 6.95
N GLY A 216 11.81 -5.18 6.73
CA GLY A 216 10.58 -5.38 5.95
C GLY A 216 9.33 -5.60 6.82
N TYR A 217 9.48 -5.79 8.13
CA TYR A 217 8.34 -6.01 9.05
C TYR A 217 7.49 -4.75 9.27
N GLY A 218 7.98 -3.55 8.93
CA GLY A 218 7.24 -2.29 9.05
C GLY A 218 6.31 -1.98 7.86
N ASN A 219 6.10 -2.94 6.95
CA ASN A 219 5.17 -2.79 5.82
C ASN A 219 3.79 -2.31 6.30
N HIS A 220 3.14 -1.46 5.50
CA HIS A 220 1.79 -0.96 5.76
C HIS A 220 1.13 -0.49 4.46
N GLY A 221 -0.18 -0.22 4.53
CA GLY A 221 -0.87 0.49 3.46
C GLY A 221 -2.18 1.12 3.92
N ASP A 222 -2.48 2.27 3.33
CA ASP A 222 -3.71 3.02 3.58
C ASP A 222 -4.77 2.79 2.50
N TYR A 223 -6.02 2.75 2.92
CA TYR A 223 -7.18 2.85 2.06
C TYR A 223 -8.04 4.06 2.44
N ILE A 224 -8.47 4.80 1.42
CA ILE A 224 -9.48 5.85 1.53
C ILE A 224 -10.46 5.65 0.37
N PHE A 225 -11.76 5.64 0.66
CA PHE A 225 -12.79 5.42 -0.36
C PHE A 225 -12.78 6.50 -1.46
N GLY A 226 -12.56 6.07 -2.70
CA GLY A 226 -12.55 6.94 -3.89
C GLY A 226 -13.60 6.64 -4.96
N TRP A 227 -14.50 5.66 -4.78
CA TRP A 227 -15.45 5.26 -5.83
C TRP A 227 -16.62 6.25 -5.98
N LYS A 228 -17.15 6.36 -7.20
CA LYS A 228 -18.30 7.24 -7.50
C LYS A 228 -19.63 6.51 -7.29
N GLY A 229 -20.40 6.95 -6.30
CA GLY A 229 -21.75 6.44 -6.05
C GLY A 229 -21.75 4.95 -5.69
N ASP A 230 -22.61 4.17 -6.35
CA ASP A 230 -22.79 2.74 -6.12
C ASP A 230 -21.93 1.85 -7.05
N ALA A 231 -21.00 2.43 -7.82
CA ALA A 231 -20.23 1.73 -8.84
C ALA A 231 -19.43 0.52 -8.30
N LEU A 232 -18.87 0.61 -7.09
CA LEU A 232 -18.17 -0.53 -6.48
C LEU A 232 -19.15 -1.64 -6.07
N GLN A 233 -20.30 -1.31 -5.47
CA GLN A 233 -21.29 -2.33 -5.08
C GLN A 233 -21.81 -3.08 -6.32
N LYS A 234 -22.14 -2.34 -7.39
CA LYS A 234 -22.53 -2.93 -8.69
C LYS A 234 -21.47 -3.86 -9.25
N ALA A 235 -20.19 -3.49 -9.16
CA ALA A 235 -19.09 -4.36 -9.58
C ALA A 235 -19.05 -5.65 -8.75
N MET A 236 -19.19 -5.56 -7.43
CA MET A 236 -19.17 -6.74 -6.56
C MET A 236 -20.36 -7.66 -6.79
N ASP A 237 -21.57 -7.09 -6.93
CA ASP A 237 -22.81 -7.85 -7.13
C ASP A 237 -22.84 -8.61 -8.47
N THR A 238 -22.11 -8.16 -9.48
CA THR A 238 -22.03 -8.82 -10.80
C THR A 238 -20.75 -9.64 -11.02
N ASN A 239 -19.99 -9.95 -9.98
CA ASN A 239 -18.69 -10.63 -10.03
C ASN A 239 -17.72 -10.02 -11.07
N CYS A 240 -17.53 -8.69 -10.98
CA CYS A 240 -16.67 -7.88 -11.86
C CYS A 240 -15.19 -8.24 -11.71
N ASN A 241 -14.75 -9.21 -12.52
CA ASN A 241 -13.34 -9.59 -12.67
C ASN A 241 -12.76 -9.01 -13.99
N ILE A 242 -12.03 -9.81 -14.76
CA ILE A 242 -11.27 -9.39 -15.95
C ILE A 242 -12.16 -8.72 -17.02
N ASN A 243 -13.40 -9.20 -17.20
CA ASN A 243 -14.40 -8.56 -18.06
C ASN A 243 -15.55 -8.03 -17.20
N CYS A 244 -15.80 -6.72 -17.28
CA CYS A 244 -16.77 -6.04 -16.44
C CYS A 244 -17.45 -4.89 -17.20
N PRO A 245 -18.47 -5.19 -18.04
CA PRO A 245 -19.19 -4.19 -18.83
C PRO A 245 -19.96 -3.16 -17.99
N GLN A 246 -20.12 -3.40 -16.69
CA GLN A 246 -20.72 -2.48 -15.71
C GLN A 246 -19.80 -1.29 -15.39
N LEU A 247 -18.49 -1.42 -15.60
CA LEU A 247 -17.51 -0.36 -15.35
C LEU A 247 -16.92 0.18 -16.66
N LYS A 248 -16.69 1.49 -16.72
CA LYS A 248 -15.99 2.11 -17.84
C LYS A 248 -14.48 1.89 -17.69
N THR A 249 -13.91 1.07 -18.57
CA THR A 249 -12.47 0.90 -18.70
C THR A 249 -11.82 2.08 -19.45
N GLN A 250 -10.49 2.19 -19.35
CA GLN A 250 -9.67 3.15 -20.10
C GLN A 250 -8.30 2.52 -20.41
N SER A 251 -7.62 3.00 -21.44
CA SER A 251 -6.27 2.52 -21.77
C SER A 251 -5.22 3.02 -20.77
N ILE A 252 -4.12 2.27 -20.62
CA ILE A 252 -2.99 2.66 -19.76
C ILE A 252 -2.41 4.01 -20.21
N ALA A 253 -2.31 4.24 -21.52
CA ALA A 253 -1.89 5.53 -22.09
C ALA A 253 -2.85 6.71 -21.78
N ALA A 254 -4.08 6.46 -21.36
CA ALA A 254 -4.98 7.47 -20.79
C ALA A 254 -4.79 7.59 -19.26
N ALA A 255 -4.64 6.46 -18.56
CA ALA A 255 -4.37 6.43 -17.12
C ALA A 255 -3.07 7.19 -16.74
N ASN A 256 -1.99 6.99 -17.50
CA ASN A 256 -0.70 7.68 -17.36
C ASN A 256 -0.76 9.22 -17.50
N LYS A 257 -1.90 9.80 -17.92
CA LYS A 257 -2.13 11.24 -17.96
C LYS A 257 -2.76 11.79 -16.67
N CYS A 258 -3.24 10.92 -15.79
CA CYS A 258 -3.83 11.26 -14.49
C CYS A 258 -2.74 11.49 -13.43
N VAL A 259 -1.83 12.42 -13.69
CA VAL A 259 -0.68 12.71 -12.83
C VAL A 259 -0.99 13.90 -11.92
N GLN A 260 -0.79 13.74 -10.61
CA GLN A 260 -0.77 14.87 -9.67
C GLN A 260 0.61 15.53 -9.70
N GLN A 261 0.65 16.86 -9.75
CA GLN A 261 1.91 17.59 -9.65
C GLN A 261 2.53 17.40 -8.26
N GLN A 262 3.86 17.25 -8.23
CA GLN A 262 4.66 17.15 -7.02
C GLN A 262 4.49 18.42 -6.16
N LYS A 263 3.68 18.31 -5.09
CA LYS A 263 3.35 19.43 -4.19
C LYS A 263 4.54 19.98 -3.40
N VAL A 264 5.56 19.14 -3.19
CA VAL A 264 6.78 19.48 -2.45
C VAL A 264 7.97 19.18 -3.36
N LYS A 265 8.59 20.24 -3.89
CA LYS A 265 9.74 20.10 -4.80
C LYS A 265 10.96 19.61 -4.03
N GLU A 266 11.53 18.53 -4.53
CA GLU A 266 12.73 17.87 -4.03
C GLU A 266 13.35 17.06 -5.18
N ASP A 267 14.62 16.70 -5.02
CA ASP A 267 15.24 15.70 -5.90
C ASP A 267 14.91 14.29 -5.38
N VAL A 268 14.40 13.43 -6.25
CA VAL A 268 13.97 12.03 -5.96
C VAL A 268 14.69 10.99 -6.81
N ASP A 269 15.52 11.45 -7.74
CA ASP A 269 16.24 10.62 -8.71
C ASP A 269 17.76 10.82 -8.63
N GLY A 270 18.19 11.98 -8.14
CA GLY A 270 19.55 12.23 -7.66
C GLY A 270 19.84 11.59 -6.30
N TRP A 271 20.93 12.05 -5.69
CA TRP A 271 21.53 11.48 -4.50
C TRP A 271 21.23 12.37 -3.25
N LEU A 272 20.68 11.76 -2.19
CA LEU A 272 20.28 12.38 -0.91
C LEU A 272 21.28 12.08 0.22
N THR A 273 21.55 13.05 1.09
CA THR A 273 22.66 12.93 2.07
C THR A 273 22.30 12.30 3.41
N GLU A 274 21.01 12.34 3.72
CA GLU A 274 20.27 11.52 4.67
C GLU A 274 19.02 11.06 3.92
N LEU A 275 18.31 10.02 4.37
CA LEU A 275 16.93 9.93 3.92
C LEU A 275 16.15 11.08 4.62
N PRO A 276 14.96 11.46 4.14
CA PRO A 276 14.10 12.43 4.81
C PRO A 276 14.03 12.15 6.32
N GLY A 277 13.95 13.15 7.20
CA GLY A 277 13.52 12.97 8.61
C GLY A 277 14.56 12.53 9.66
N GLY A 278 15.84 12.39 9.30
CA GLY A 278 16.95 12.45 10.27
C GLY A 278 17.11 11.26 11.24
N HIS A 279 16.56 10.08 10.94
CA HIS A 279 17.19 8.84 11.43
C HIS A 279 18.62 8.71 10.78
N ALA A 280 19.45 7.75 11.20
CA ALA A 280 20.85 7.68 10.78
C ALA A 280 21.06 7.21 9.31
N CYS A 281 22.28 6.75 8.98
CA CYS A 281 22.54 5.85 7.86
C CYS A 281 22.80 4.41 8.35
#